data_AF-A0A0G0G1Y1-F1
#
_entry.id   AF-A0A0G0G1Y1-F1
#
_cell.length_a   1.000
_cell.length_b   1.000
_cell.length_c   1.000
_cell.angle_alpha   90.00
_cell.angle_beta   90.00
_cell.angle_gamma   90.00
#
_symmetry.space_group_name_H-M   'P 1'
#
loop_
_entity.id
_entity.type
_entity.pdbx_description
1 polymer ?
#
loop_
_entity_poly.entity_id
_entity_poly.type
_entity_poly.pdbx_seq_one_letter_code
_entity_poly.pdbx_strand_id
1 'polypeptide(L)'
;MSIYSELILDHYQNQGIGCAISKASSSMLTEYLKGKAKDELQKLDKDFMIKMLGIDLGINRIKCALLPLEALKKLLVINKNG
;
A
#
# COMPACT_ATOMS: atom_id res chain seq x y z
N MET A 1 12.51 13.07 2.38
CA MET A 1 11.28 13.09 1.57
C MET A 1 11.06 11.69 1.02
N SER A 2 10.04 10.94 1.46
CA SER A 2 9.81 9.57 0.97
C SER A 2 9.09 9.62 -0.38
N ILE A 3 9.86 9.55 -1.45
CA ILE A 3 9.43 9.56 -2.87
C ILE A 3 8.30 8.55 -3.13
N TYR A 4 8.27 7.44 -2.37
CA TYR A 4 7.24 6.41 -2.44
C TYR A 4 5.84 6.90 -2.08
N SER A 5 5.67 7.84 -1.15
CA SER A 5 4.32 8.26 -0.75
C SER A 5 3.64 9.10 -1.83
N GLU A 6 4.41 9.97 -2.47
CA GLU A 6 3.90 10.86 -3.52
C GLU A 6 3.56 10.07 -4.79
N LEU A 7 4.41 9.12 -5.18
CA LEU A 7 4.17 8.23 -6.33
C LEU A 7 2.91 7.35 -6.17
N ILE A 8 2.69 6.78 -4.98
CA ILE A 8 1.54 5.89 -4.77
C ILE A 8 0.25 6.72 -4.67
N LEU A 9 0.27 7.91 -4.07
CA LEU A 9 -0.94 8.75 -3.99
C LEU A 9 -1.34 9.33 -5.35
N ASP A 10 -0.39 9.81 -6.15
CA ASP A 10 -0.64 10.41 -7.47
C ASP A 10 -1.16 9.36 -8.49
N HIS A 11 -0.53 8.19 -8.54
CA HIS A 11 -0.88 7.13 -9.49
C HIS A 11 -2.30 6.56 -9.26
N TYR A 12 -2.81 6.66 -8.03
CA TYR A 12 -4.09 6.10 -7.64
C TYR A 12 -5.23 7.14 -7.56
N GLN A 13 -4.95 8.45 -7.67
CA GLN A 13 -6.01 9.47 -7.76
C GLN A 13 -6.75 9.46 -9.09
N ASN A 14 -6.12 9.00 -10.17
CA ASN A 14 -6.65 9.12 -11.55
C ASN A 14 -7.35 7.85 -12.08
N GLN A 15 -7.22 6.70 -11.42
CA GLN A 15 -7.95 5.49 -11.83
C GLN A 15 -9.30 5.48 -11.11
N GLY A 16 -10.30 6.08 -11.77
CA GLY A 16 -11.70 6.07 -11.33
C GLY A 16 -12.12 4.67 -10.88
N ILE A 17 -12.84 4.60 -9.74
CA ILE A 17 -13.27 3.38 -9.01
C ILE A 17 -12.30 2.95 -7.87
N GLY A 18 -11.30 3.75 -7.52
CA GLY A 18 -10.62 3.67 -6.22
C GLY A 18 -11.54 4.13 -5.07
N CYS A 19 -12.45 3.26 -4.62
CA CYS A 19 -13.30 3.46 -3.43
C CYS A 19 -12.45 4.04 -2.27
N ALA A 20 -12.97 4.95 -1.44
CA ALA A 20 -12.22 5.67 -0.40
C ALA A 20 -11.23 4.81 0.43
N ILE A 21 -11.52 3.52 0.55
CA ILE A 21 -10.65 2.45 1.07
C ILE A 21 -9.26 2.43 0.43
N SER A 22 -9.13 2.48 -0.91
CA SER A 22 -7.82 2.42 -1.60
C SER A 22 -6.96 3.65 -1.32
N LYS A 23 -7.60 4.82 -1.15
CA LYS A 23 -6.92 6.05 -0.78
C LYS A 23 -6.48 6.00 0.69
N ALA A 24 -7.35 5.54 1.57
CA ALA A 24 -7.04 5.36 2.99
C ALA A 24 -5.91 4.33 3.19
N SER A 25 -5.99 3.17 2.54
CA SER A 25 -4.97 2.11 2.63
C SER A 25 -3.63 2.56 2.06
N SER A 26 -3.63 3.27 0.93
CA SER A 26 -2.42 3.84 0.36
C SER A 26 -1.77 4.83 1.32
N SER A 27 -2.55 5.80 1.84
CA SER A 27 -2.03 6.84 2.73
C SER A 27 -1.48 6.23 4.03
N MET A 28 -2.23 5.33 4.66
CA MET A 28 -1.83 4.62 5.88
C MET A 28 -0.58 3.78 5.65
N LEU A 29 -0.55 3.00 4.57
CA LEU A 29 0.62 2.20 4.21
C LEU A 29 1.83 3.12 4.04
N THR A 30 1.73 4.19 3.25
CA THR A 30 2.86 5.10 2.97
C THR A 30 3.41 5.79 4.21
N GLU A 31 2.56 6.14 5.17
CA GLU A 31 2.99 6.63 6.49
C GLU A 31 3.75 5.53 7.25
N TYR A 32 3.25 4.30 7.24
CA TYR A 32 3.92 3.15 7.86
C TYR A 32 5.27 2.83 7.20
N LEU A 33 5.44 3.08 5.89
CA LEU A 33 6.73 2.89 5.22
C LEU A 33 7.80 3.86 5.72
N LYS A 34 7.42 5.06 6.19
CA LYS A 34 8.39 6.07 6.63
C LYS A 34 9.12 5.57 7.88
N GLY A 35 10.42 5.36 7.76
CA GLY A 35 11.28 4.94 8.88
C GLY A 35 11.27 3.44 9.18
N LYS A 36 10.57 2.62 8.39
CA LYS A 36 10.65 1.14 8.49
C LYS A 36 11.72 0.58 7.55
N ALA A 37 12.33 -0.53 7.98
CA ALA A 37 13.31 -1.25 7.17
C ALA A 37 12.63 -2.09 6.08
N LYS A 38 13.31 -2.29 4.94
CA LYS A 38 12.82 -3.11 3.81
C LYS A 38 12.39 -4.53 4.22
N ASP A 39 13.05 -5.10 5.24
CA ASP A 39 12.75 -6.44 5.75
C ASP A 39 11.37 -6.52 6.40
N GLU A 40 11.02 -5.52 7.21
CA GLU A 40 9.70 -5.40 7.85
C GLU A 40 8.60 -5.18 6.82
N LEU A 41 8.92 -4.46 5.74
CA LEU A 41 7.98 -4.20 4.65
C LEU A 41 7.69 -5.45 3.80
N GLN A 42 8.64 -6.38 3.72
CA GLN A 42 8.43 -7.68 3.05
C GLN A 42 7.52 -8.61 3.84
N LYS A 43 7.51 -8.50 5.18
CA LYS A 43 6.63 -9.28 6.06
C LYS A 43 5.19 -8.79 6.08
N LEU A 44 4.89 -7.69 5.38
CA LEU A 44 3.53 -7.17 5.30
C LEU A 44 2.66 -8.06 4.42
N ASP A 45 1.51 -8.42 4.97
CA ASP A 45 0.56 -9.35 4.39
C ASP A 45 -0.85 -8.78 4.33
N LYS A 46 -1.74 -9.52 3.67
CA LYS A 46 -3.13 -9.06 3.50
C LYS A 46 -3.85 -8.82 4.83
N ASP A 47 -3.56 -9.63 5.83
CA ASP A 47 -4.15 -9.51 7.17
C ASP A 47 -3.74 -8.19 7.83
N PHE A 48 -2.47 -7.79 7.67
CA PHE A 48 -1.98 -6.51 8.17
C PHE A 48 -2.76 -5.34 7.56
N MET A 49 -3.03 -5.37 6.25
CA MET A 49 -3.81 -4.32 5.59
C MET A 49 -5.25 -4.24 6.12
N ILE A 50 -5.90 -5.38 6.34
CA ILE A 50 -7.26 -5.44 6.90
C ILE A 50 -7.28 -4.89 8.33
N LYS A 51 -6.30 -5.32 9.14
CA LYS A 51 -6.15 -4.89 10.54
C LYS A 51 -5.80 -3.41 10.66
N MET A 52 -5.00 -2.88 9.74
CA MET A 52 -4.64 -1.46 9.66
C MET A 52 -5.83 -0.59 9.29
N LEU A 53 -6.70 -1.07 8.40
CA LEU A 53 -7.93 -0.38 8.02
C LEU A 53 -9.04 -0.54 9.08
N GLY A 54 -8.95 -1.57 9.93
CA GLY A 54 -9.91 -1.84 11.00
C GLY A 54 -11.31 -2.22 10.49
N ILE A 55 -11.41 -2.68 9.25
CA ILE A 55 -12.68 -3.02 8.59
C ILE A 55 -12.60 -4.40 7.96
N ASP A 56 -13.68 -5.16 8.07
CA ASP A 56 -13.82 -6.44 7.38
C ASP A 56 -14.18 -6.18 5.90
N LEU A 57 -13.24 -6.47 5.02
CA LEU A 57 -13.39 -6.26 3.58
C LEU A 57 -13.73 -7.60 2.92
N GLY A 58 -14.91 -7.68 2.31
CA GLY A 58 -15.26 -8.83 1.47
C GLY A 58 -14.27 -9.04 0.33
N ILE A 59 -14.22 -10.26 -0.21
CA ILE A 59 -13.27 -10.74 -1.25
C ILE A 59 -13.12 -9.76 -2.43
N ASN A 60 -14.21 -9.12 -2.83
CA ASN A 60 -14.21 -8.14 -3.91
C ASN A 60 -13.47 -6.84 -3.55
N ARG A 61 -13.48 -6.41 -2.28
CA ARG A 61 -12.88 -5.16 -1.77
C ARG A 61 -11.49 -5.35 -1.20
N ILE A 62 -11.14 -6.57 -0.81
CA ILE A 62 -9.78 -6.95 -0.40
C ILE A 62 -8.74 -6.58 -1.49
N LYS A 63 -9.06 -6.80 -2.77
CA LYS A 63 -8.15 -6.45 -3.88
C LYS A 63 -7.79 -4.95 -3.91
N CYS A 64 -8.73 -4.07 -3.53
CA CYS A 64 -8.46 -2.62 -3.42
C CYS A 64 -7.54 -2.28 -2.25
N ALA A 65 -7.66 -2.98 -1.12
CA ALA A 65 -6.76 -2.77 0.01
C ALA A 65 -5.37 -3.36 -0.24
N LEU A 66 -5.24 -4.41 -1.06
CA LEU A 66 -3.97 -5.07 -1.38
C LEU A 66 -3.19 -4.43 -2.52
N LEU A 67 -3.82 -3.66 -3.39
CA LEU A 67 -3.17 -2.91 -4.46
C LEU A 67 -1.93 -2.11 -4.01
N PRO A 68 -1.98 -1.28 -2.94
CA PRO A 68 -0.81 -0.55 -2.48
C PRO A 68 0.27 -1.47 -1.87
N LEU A 69 -0.10 -2.62 -1.29
CA LEU A 69 0.86 -3.63 -0.83
C LEU A 69 1.64 -4.24 -2.00
N GLU A 70 0.95 -4.51 -3.10
CA GLU A 70 1.56 -5.06 -4.30
C GLU A 70 2.48 -4.05 -5.00
N ALA A 71 2.06 -2.78 -5.06
CA ALA A 71 2.91 -1.68 -5.54
C ALA A 71 4.17 -1.54 -4.69
N LEU A 72 4.06 -1.60 -3.36
CA LEU A 72 5.20 -1.61 -2.45
C LEU A 72 6.14 -2.77 -2.74
N LYS A 73 5.62 -4.01 -2.85
CA LYS A 73 6.45 -5.19 -3.15
C LYS A 73 7.19 -5.03 -4.47
N LYS A 74 6.55 -4.52 -5.52
CA LYS A 74 7.21 -4.21 -6.80
C LYS A 74 8.32 -3.17 -6.62
N LEU A 75 8.07 -2.09 -5.88
CA LEU A 75 9.08 -1.07 -5.59
C LEU A 75 10.27 -1.62 -4.80
N LEU A 76 10.03 -2.48 -3.81
CA LEU A 76 11.09 -3.16 -3.04
C LEU A 76 11.93 -4.10 -3.92
N VAL A 77 11.31 -4.79 -4.88
CA VAL A 77 11.99 -5.67 -5.84
C VAL A 77 12.83 -4.86 -6.84
N ILE A 78 12.30 -3.76 -7.37
CA ILE A 78 13.03 -2.88 -8.31
C ILE A 78 14.26 -2.26 -7.61
N ASN A 79 14.12 -1.88 -6.34
CA ASN A 79 15.19 -1.23 -5.58
C ASN A 79 16.22 -2.22 -4.98
N LYS A 80 16.36 -3.40 -5.61
CA LYS A 80 17.41 -4.40 -5.35
C LYS A 80 18.55 -4.32 -6.40
N ASN A 81 18.41 -3.48 -7.42
CA ASN A 81 19.40 -3.24 -8.49
C ASN A 81 20.00 -1.82 -8.45
N GLY A 82 20.58 -1.43 -7.31
CA GLY A 82 21.31 -0.17 -7.17
C GLY A 82 22.34 -0.27 -6.06
#